data_AF-A0A443YQ74-F1
#
_entry.id   AF-A0A443YQ74-F1
#
_cell.length_a   1.000
_cell.length_b   1.000
_cell.length_c   1.000
_cell.angle_alpha   90.00
_cell.angle_beta   90.00
_cell.angle_gamma   90.00
#
_symmetry.space_group_name_H-M   'P 1'
#
loop_
_entity.id
_entity.type
_entity.pdbx_description
1 polymer ?
#
loop_
_entity_poly.entity_id
_entity_poly.type
_entity_poly.pdbx_seq_one_letter_code
_entity_poly.pdbx_strand_id
1 'polypeptide(L)'
;MKLEIEENQPLADRIRPTTLDDFVGQGHIRNRIEAFTQSRRMPSLLLFGPPGCGKSTLAMLLAQLTGKKYLRVSAPEAGLTALRKMLPGQDILILDELHRFSKAQQDFFLPILESGEITLLATTTENPSFSVTRQLLSRLHVLRLRQLSREELIDVSMRGARELGVELEADSHKMLAAMAGGDARTLLNLLEYSAELPKEKRCPECLRESLPEILVRGDRDGDSHYELVSALIKSIRGSDPDAALYYLACLLESGEDPRFVTRRLIISASEDVGLGDSSALNHAMACHQAVEAIGMPEGFIPMAQTAVYLALAPKSNSTYAAYRTAQKEVRENGPMPVPLHLRNATTSLQREWGYGRGYLYPHNFPKSWADQDYLPSELVGRKFYHPKEQGEELKLLSWIKQFKRQR
;
A
#
# COMPACT_ATOMS: atom_id res chain seq x y z
N MET A 1 12.77 -36.31 -21.15
CA MET A 1 13.34 -35.54 -22.29
C MET A 1 14.04 -34.34 -21.67
N LYS A 2 15.38 -34.40 -21.54
CA LYS A 2 16.16 -33.24 -21.11
C LYS A 2 16.12 -32.26 -22.29
N LEU A 3 15.43 -31.14 -22.12
CA LEU A 3 15.59 -30.02 -23.05
C LEU A 3 17.00 -29.49 -22.78
N GLU A 4 17.92 -29.76 -23.69
CA GLU A 4 19.20 -29.06 -23.78
C GLU A 4 18.87 -27.62 -24.20
N ILE A 5 18.82 -26.70 -23.21
CA ILE A 5 18.58 -25.26 -23.37
C ILE A 5 19.83 -24.52 -22.87
N GLU A 6 21.00 -24.82 -23.41
CA GLU A 6 22.23 -24.11 -23.00
C GLU A 6 22.52 -22.86 -23.84
N GLU A 7 22.00 -22.73 -25.07
CA GLU A 7 22.37 -21.62 -25.97
C GLU A 7 21.49 -20.35 -25.89
N ASN A 8 20.36 -20.35 -25.18
CA ASN A 8 19.41 -19.21 -25.21
C ASN A 8 18.85 -18.81 -23.82
N GLN A 9 19.61 -19.07 -22.76
CA GLN A 9 19.19 -18.73 -21.41
C GLN A 9 19.27 -17.21 -21.16
N PRO A 10 18.23 -16.54 -20.61
CA PRO A 10 18.26 -15.10 -20.33
C PRO A 10 19.41 -14.73 -19.39
N LEU A 11 19.98 -13.53 -19.55
CA LEU A 11 21.09 -13.05 -18.71
C LEU A 11 20.80 -13.17 -17.22
N ALA A 12 19.58 -12.85 -16.80
CA ALA A 12 19.14 -12.91 -15.40
C ALA A 12 19.25 -14.31 -14.77
N ASP A 13 19.20 -15.37 -15.58
CA ASP A 13 19.40 -16.74 -15.11
C ASP A 13 20.87 -17.17 -15.22
N ARG A 14 21.61 -16.70 -16.24
CA ARG A 14 23.05 -16.97 -16.42
C ARG A 14 23.90 -16.43 -15.26
N ILE A 15 23.69 -15.18 -14.87
CA ILE A 15 24.47 -14.53 -13.79
C ILE A 15 23.88 -14.73 -12.41
N ARG A 16 22.93 -15.66 -12.26
CA ARG A 16 22.24 -15.85 -10.98
C ARG A 16 23.29 -16.22 -9.91
N PRO A 17 23.36 -15.46 -8.79
CA PRO A 17 24.30 -15.74 -7.71
C PRO A 17 24.27 -17.21 -7.25
N THR A 18 25.44 -17.79 -7.03
CA THR A 18 25.63 -19.16 -6.55
C THR A 18 26.04 -19.22 -5.08
N THR A 19 26.50 -18.10 -4.52
CA THR A 19 26.85 -17.93 -3.11
C THR A 19 26.12 -16.73 -2.49
N LEU A 20 26.06 -16.69 -1.15
CA LEU A 20 25.55 -15.51 -0.42
C LEU A 20 26.47 -14.30 -0.50
N ASP A 21 27.75 -14.49 -0.86
CA ASP A 21 28.68 -13.38 -1.06
C ASP A 21 28.47 -12.72 -2.43
N ASP A 22 28.03 -13.48 -3.43
CA ASP A 22 27.65 -12.96 -4.75
C ASP A 22 26.24 -12.34 -4.75
N PHE A 23 25.46 -12.52 -3.69
CA PHE A 23 24.11 -11.99 -3.58
C PHE A 23 24.15 -10.49 -3.22
N VAL A 24 23.83 -9.64 -4.19
CA VAL A 24 23.91 -8.19 -4.01
C VAL A 24 22.68 -7.64 -3.31
N GLY A 25 22.95 -6.79 -2.33
CA GLY A 25 21.98 -6.06 -1.54
C GLY A 25 21.44 -6.80 -0.34
N GLN A 26 20.33 -6.29 0.22
CA GLN A 26 19.64 -6.86 1.38
C GLN A 26 20.49 -6.98 2.66
N GLY A 27 21.50 -6.11 2.84
CA GLY A 27 22.38 -6.11 4.01
C GLY A 27 21.64 -6.05 5.37
N HIS A 28 20.45 -5.44 5.41
CA HIS A 28 19.61 -5.33 6.62
C HIS A 28 19.02 -6.67 7.10
N ILE A 29 19.00 -7.72 6.27
CA ILE A 29 18.55 -9.07 6.65
C ILE A 29 19.69 -10.11 6.71
N ARG A 30 20.94 -9.73 6.38
CA ARG A 30 22.06 -10.67 6.27
C ARG A 30 22.31 -11.45 7.58
N ASN A 31 22.36 -10.77 8.71
CA ASN A 31 22.55 -11.40 10.02
C ASN A 31 21.44 -12.40 10.37
N ARG A 32 20.19 -12.16 9.93
CA ARG A 32 19.07 -13.09 10.15
C ARG A 32 19.20 -14.33 9.27
N ILE A 33 19.61 -14.14 8.02
CA ILE A 33 19.89 -15.25 7.10
C ILE A 33 20.99 -16.14 7.67
N GLU A 34 22.10 -15.57 8.13
CA GLU A 34 23.21 -16.31 8.75
C GLU A 34 22.77 -17.07 10.00
N ALA A 35 21.97 -16.45 10.87
CA ALA A 35 21.43 -17.13 12.04
C ALA A 35 20.54 -18.32 11.69
N PHE A 36 19.74 -18.21 10.62
CA PHE A 36 18.89 -19.32 10.15
C PHE A 36 19.70 -20.46 9.55
N THR A 37 20.75 -20.17 8.78
CA THR A 37 21.59 -21.21 8.17
C THR A 37 22.46 -21.94 9.19
N GLN A 38 22.83 -21.30 10.30
CA GLN A 38 23.57 -21.93 11.41
C GLN A 38 22.68 -22.71 12.38
N SER A 39 21.37 -22.52 12.32
CA SER A 39 20.44 -23.22 13.21
C SER A 39 20.38 -24.72 12.90
N ARG A 40 20.19 -25.56 13.92
CA ARG A 40 20.06 -27.03 13.76
C ARG A 40 18.98 -27.41 12.74
N ARG A 41 17.93 -26.60 12.64
CA ARG A 41 16.86 -26.75 11.68
C ARG A 41 16.41 -25.38 11.19
N MET A 42 16.67 -25.11 9.91
CA MET A 42 16.23 -23.88 9.26
C MET A 42 14.70 -23.73 9.37
N PRO A 43 14.20 -22.57 9.82
CA PRO A 43 12.76 -22.33 9.87
C PRO A 43 12.19 -22.17 8.46
N SER A 44 10.88 -22.39 8.33
CA SER A 44 10.15 -22.05 7.10
C SER A 44 10.06 -20.53 6.94
N LEU A 45 10.35 -20.03 5.75
CA LEU A 45 10.49 -18.61 5.44
C LEU A 45 9.46 -18.15 4.42
N LEU A 46 9.01 -16.91 4.58
CA LEU A 46 8.31 -16.15 3.56
C LEU A 46 9.15 -14.95 3.15
N LEU A 47 9.68 -14.97 1.93
CA LEU A 47 10.42 -13.87 1.32
C LEU A 47 9.43 -12.93 0.63
N PHE A 48 9.29 -11.73 1.17
CA PHE A 48 8.36 -10.71 0.69
C PHE A 48 9.14 -9.50 0.20
N GLY A 49 8.75 -8.92 -0.93
CA GLY A 49 9.34 -7.68 -1.43
C GLY A 49 9.03 -7.45 -2.91
N PRO A 50 9.45 -6.30 -3.46
CA PRO A 50 9.14 -5.87 -4.83
C PRO A 50 9.72 -6.83 -5.89
N PRO A 51 9.28 -6.78 -7.15
CA PRO A 51 9.90 -7.53 -8.23
C PRO A 51 11.41 -7.20 -8.35
N GLY A 52 12.19 -8.14 -8.86
CA GLY A 52 13.62 -7.91 -9.10
C GLY A 52 14.56 -7.84 -7.89
N CYS A 53 14.07 -7.85 -6.66
CA CYS A 53 14.93 -7.74 -5.47
C CYS A 53 15.67 -9.03 -5.06
N GLY A 54 15.51 -10.13 -5.81
CA GLY A 54 16.23 -11.38 -5.59
C GLY A 54 15.54 -12.43 -4.71
N LYS A 55 14.22 -12.33 -4.46
CA LYS A 55 13.46 -13.31 -3.64
C LYS A 55 13.71 -14.77 -4.05
N SER A 56 13.43 -15.12 -5.31
CA SER A 56 13.59 -16.49 -5.80
C SER A 56 15.06 -16.94 -5.80
N THR A 57 15.98 -16.03 -6.09
CA THR A 57 17.42 -16.29 -5.99
C THR A 57 17.82 -16.63 -4.57
N LEU A 58 17.38 -15.83 -3.59
CA LEU A 58 17.66 -16.07 -2.18
C LEU A 58 17.05 -17.39 -1.68
N ALA A 59 15.80 -17.71 -2.07
CA ALA A 59 15.19 -18.99 -1.72
C ALA A 59 16.02 -20.19 -2.24
N MET A 60 16.54 -20.10 -3.47
CA MET A 60 17.37 -21.16 -4.04
C MET A 60 18.73 -21.24 -3.35
N LEU A 61 19.40 -20.11 -3.09
CA LEU A 61 20.67 -20.08 -2.36
C LEU A 61 20.52 -20.74 -0.98
N LEU A 62 19.48 -20.39 -0.24
CA LEU A 62 19.20 -20.97 1.06
C LEU A 62 18.98 -22.48 0.98
N ALA A 63 18.22 -22.96 -0.01
CA ALA A 63 18.03 -24.40 -0.22
C ALA A 63 19.36 -25.11 -0.54
N GLN A 64 20.16 -24.55 -1.44
CA GLN A 64 21.45 -25.10 -1.84
C GLN A 64 22.44 -25.17 -0.67
N LEU A 65 22.49 -24.13 0.17
CA LEU A 65 23.36 -24.08 1.35
C LEU A 65 23.06 -25.17 2.38
N THR A 66 21.82 -25.66 2.45
CA THR A 66 21.50 -26.79 3.35
C THR A 66 22.05 -28.13 2.87
N GLY A 67 22.40 -28.24 1.58
CA GLY A 67 22.78 -29.51 0.94
C GLY A 67 21.65 -30.54 0.85
N LYS A 68 20.41 -30.17 1.17
CA LYS A 68 19.26 -31.06 1.23
C LYS A 68 18.52 -31.16 -0.11
N LYS A 69 17.69 -32.20 -0.27
CA LYS A 69 16.85 -32.34 -1.48
C LYS A 69 15.75 -31.29 -1.44
N TYR A 70 15.59 -30.55 -2.54
CA TYR A 70 14.57 -29.52 -2.65
C TYR A 70 13.75 -29.66 -3.93
N LEU A 71 12.48 -29.28 -3.82
CA LEU A 71 11.54 -29.16 -4.93
C LEU A 71 11.14 -27.70 -5.08
N ARG A 72 11.24 -27.16 -6.30
CA ARG A 72 10.78 -25.79 -6.62
C ARG A 72 9.52 -25.84 -7.47
N VAL A 73 8.53 -25.02 -7.11
CA VAL A 73 7.22 -24.95 -7.76
C VAL A 73 6.78 -23.50 -7.87
N SER A 74 6.14 -23.15 -8.98
CA SER A 74 5.42 -21.89 -9.20
C SER A 74 3.95 -22.21 -9.50
N ALA A 75 2.99 -21.39 -9.05
CA ALA A 75 1.55 -21.66 -9.22
C ALA A 75 1.05 -21.53 -10.68
N PRO A 76 -0.02 -22.21 -11.12
CA PRO A 76 -0.41 -23.59 -10.83
C PRO A 76 -0.61 -24.39 -12.15
N GLU A 77 0.46 -24.79 -12.82
CA GLU A 77 0.35 -25.76 -13.94
C GLU A 77 0.22 -27.20 -13.45
N ALA A 78 0.79 -27.53 -12.28
CA ALA A 78 0.81 -28.90 -11.76
C ALA A 78 -0.41 -29.26 -10.88
N GLY A 79 -1.10 -28.27 -10.29
CA GLY A 79 -2.15 -28.51 -9.29
C GLY A 79 -1.65 -29.16 -7.99
N LEU A 80 -2.41 -29.03 -6.90
CA LEU A 80 -2.01 -29.56 -5.59
C LEU A 80 -1.89 -31.10 -5.56
N THR A 81 -2.64 -31.79 -6.41
CA THR A 81 -2.62 -33.25 -6.50
C THR A 81 -1.29 -33.78 -7.04
N ALA A 82 -0.70 -33.12 -8.05
CA ALA A 82 0.63 -33.50 -8.54
C ALA A 82 1.70 -33.16 -7.50
N LEU A 83 1.56 -32.00 -6.84
CA LEU A 83 2.47 -31.59 -5.78
C LEU A 83 2.55 -32.64 -4.67
N ARG A 84 1.40 -33.14 -4.18
CA ARG A 84 1.35 -34.23 -3.17
C ARG A 84 2.17 -35.47 -3.56
N LYS A 85 2.23 -35.80 -4.85
CA LYS A 85 2.99 -36.97 -5.35
C LYS A 85 4.49 -36.70 -5.45
N MET A 86 4.90 -35.45 -5.62
CA MET A 86 6.30 -35.04 -5.78
C MET A 86 6.99 -34.69 -4.46
N LEU A 87 6.23 -34.44 -3.40
CA LEU A 87 6.74 -34.10 -2.06
C LEU A 87 7.52 -35.21 -1.34
N PRO A 88 7.16 -36.51 -1.44
CA PRO A 88 7.89 -37.55 -0.72
C PRO A 88 9.38 -37.58 -1.05
N GLY A 89 10.23 -37.58 -0.02
CA GLY A 89 11.69 -37.59 -0.16
C GLY A 89 12.34 -36.22 -0.42
N GLN A 90 11.56 -35.13 -0.35
CA GLN A 90 12.06 -33.76 -0.36
C GLN A 90 12.16 -33.23 1.07
N ASP A 91 13.22 -32.49 1.36
CA ASP A 91 13.40 -31.83 2.67
C ASP A 91 12.96 -30.36 2.63
N ILE A 92 12.99 -29.75 1.44
CA ILE A 92 12.69 -28.34 1.23
C ILE A 92 11.72 -28.17 0.07
N LEU A 93 10.70 -27.36 0.27
CA LEU A 93 9.77 -26.93 -0.78
C LEU A 93 9.98 -25.43 -1.02
N ILE A 94 10.32 -25.05 -2.25
CA ILE A 94 10.35 -23.66 -2.70
C ILE A 94 9.06 -23.36 -3.44
N LEU A 95 8.27 -22.41 -2.93
CA LEU A 95 7.03 -21.94 -3.57
C LEU A 95 7.22 -20.50 -4.06
N ASP A 96 7.27 -20.32 -5.37
CA ASP A 96 7.24 -18.99 -5.96
C ASP A 96 5.80 -18.46 -6.08
N GLU A 97 5.64 -17.16 -5.84
CA GLU A 97 4.39 -16.41 -6.02
C GLU A 97 3.23 -16.97 -5.17
N LEU A 98 3.45 -17.15 -3.87
CA LEU A 98 2.47 -17.73 -2.92
C LEU A 98 1.10 -17.03 -2.94
N HIS A 99 1.06 -15.72 -3.22
CA HIS A 99 -0.18 -14.95 -3.34
C HIS A 99 -1.12 -15.47 -4.45
N ARG A 100 -0.60 -16.19 -5.45
CA ARG A 100 -1.41 -16.79 -6.53
C ARG A 100 -2.20 -18.01 -6.07
N PHE A 101 -1.88 -18.58 -4.92
CA PHE A 101 -2.64 -19.70 -4.35
C PHE A 101 -3.88 -19.17 -3.63
N SER A 102 -5.03 -19.76 -3.94
CA SER A 102 -6.26 -19.46 -3.22
C SER A 102 -6.13 -19.82 -1.74
N LYS A 103 -6.96 -19.22 -0.87
CA LYS A 103 -6.91 -19.50 0.58
C LYS A 103 -7.00 -21.00 0.91
N ALA A 104 -7.90 -21.72 0.25
CA ALA A 104 -8.04 -23.17 0.41
C ALA A 104 -6.79 -23.94 -0.06
N GLN A 105 -6.08 -23.43 -1.08
CA GLN A 105 -4.83 -24.02 -1.51
C GLN A 105 -3.65 -23.71 -0.59
N GLN A 106 -3.68 -22.59 0.13
CA GLN A 106 -2.68 -22.26 1.14
C GLN A 106 -2.81 -23.18 2.37
N ASP A 107 -4.04 -23.51 2.76
CA ASP A 107 -4.30 -24.40 3.90
C ASP A 107 -3.76 -25.83 3.68
N PHE A 108 -3.54 -26.24 2.43
CA PHE A 108 -2.87 -27.50 2.09
C PHE A 108 -1.47 -27.63 2.72
N PHE A 109 -0.76 -26.52 2.93
CA PHE A 109 0.59 -26.53 3.47
C PHE A 109 0.65 -26.61 5.00
N LEU A 110 -0.48 -26.42 5.70
CA LEU A 110 -0.48 -26.40 7.18
C LEU A 110 -0.02 -27.71 7.81
N PRO A 111 -0.54 -28.90 7.41
CA PRO A 111 -0.10 -30.16 8.01
C PRO A 111 1.38 -30.44 7.77
N ILE A 112 1.90 -30.00 6.62
CA ILE A 112 3.31 -30.17 6.21
C ILE A 112 4.23 -29.33 7.11
N LEU A 113 3.81 -28.11 7.44
CA LEU A 113 4.55 -27.23 8.34
C LEU A 113 4.47 -27.69 9.81
N GLU A 114 3.35 -28.29 10.21
CA GLU A 114 3.13 -28.80 11.56
C GLU A 114 3.91 -30.08 11.85
N SER A 115 3.96 -31.02 10.89
CA SER A 115 4.80 -32.22 11.02
C SER A 115 6.28 -31.84 11.07
N GLY A 116 6.63 -30.77 10.37
CA GLY A 116 7.98 -30.29 10.27
C GLY A 116 8.90 -31.19 9.44
N GLU A 117 8.32 -32.07 8.63
CA GLU A 117 9.07 -32.94 7.73
C GLU A 117 9.71 -32.13 6.58
N ILE A 118 9.09 -31.02 6.19
CA ILE A 118 9.54 -30.18 5.07
C ILE A 118 9.71 -28.73 5.54
N THR A 119 10.79 -28.10 5.11
CA THR A 119 11.01 -26.65 5.27
C THR A 119 10.44 -25.91 4.07
N LEU A 120 9.54 -24.95 4.30
CA LEU A 120 8.93 -24.17 3.22
C LEU A 120 9.69 -22.85 3.02
N LEU A 121 10.12 -22.59 1.78
CA LEU A 121 10.68 -21.31 1.35
C LEU A 121 9.73 -20.69 0.32
N ALA A 122 8.85 -19.82 0.78
CA ALA A 122 7.85 -19.18 -0.07
C ALA A 122 8.30 -17.77 -0.51
N THR A 123 7.91 -17.33 -1.71
CA THR A 123 8.13 -15.96 -2.19
C THR A 123 6.80 -15.28 -2.52
N THR A 124 6.72 -13.97 -2.29
CA THR A 124 5.57 -13.15 -2.70
C THR A 124 5.97 -11.72 -3.01
N THR A 125 5.34 -11.11 -4.00
CA THR A 125 5.43 -9.67 -4.31
C THR A 125 4.41 -8.86 -3.52
N GLU A 126 3.25 -9.43 -3.23
CA GLU A 126 2.18 -8.76 -2.49
C GLU A 126 2.42 -8.79 -0.97
N ASN A 127 1.92 -7.77 -0.28
CA ASN A 127 1.97 -7.69 1.19
C ASN A 127 1.30 -8.92 1.82
N PRO A 128 2.03 -9.72 2.62
CA PRO A 128 1.54 -10.99 3.12
C PRO A 128 0.29 -10.89 4.00
N SER A 129 0.07 -9.76 4.67
CA SER A 129 -1.09 -9.59 5.56
C SER A 129 -2.44 -9.63 4.82
N PHE A 130 -2.43 -9.37 3.50
CA PHE A 130 -3.61 -9.40 2.65
C PHE A 130 -3.69 -10.70 1.83
N SER A 131 -2.55 -11.16 1.32
CA SER A 131 -2.48 -12.26 0.34
C SER A 131 -2.27 -13.64 0.97
N VAL A 132 -1.82 -13.73 2.21
CA VAL A 132 -1.51 -14.99 2.90
C VAL A 132 -2.44 -15.21 4.10
N THR A 133 -2.92 -16.44 4.31
CA THR A 133 -3.77 -16.77 5.45
C THR A 133 -3.02 -16.61 6.77
N ARG A 134 -3.72 -16.18 7.83
CA ARG A 134 -3.13 -15.97 9.17
C ARG A 134 -2.52 -17.26 9.74
N GLN A 135 -3.15 -18.40 9.45
CA GLN A 135 -2.72 -19.72 9.86
C GLN A 135 -1.37 -20.10 9.25
N LEU A 136 -1.16 -19.75 7.97
CA LEU A 136 0.09 -20.02 7.29
C LEU A 136 1.18 -19.04 7.75
N LEU A 137 0.85 -17.75 7.87
CA LEU A 137 1.76 -16.72 8.38
C LEU A 137 2.28 -17.00 9.78
N SER A 138 1.46 -17.55 10.68
CA SER A 138 1.89 -17.85 12.05
C SER A 138 2.94 -18.96 12.13
N ARG A 139 3.21 -19.68 11.04
CA ARG A 139 4.19 -20.77 10.92
C ARG A 139 5.39 -20.41 10.04
N LEU A 140 5.45 -19.16 9.54
CA LEU A 140 6.50 -18.67 8.64
C LEU A 140 7.24 -17.50 9.28
N HIS A 141 8.56 -17.48 9.14
CA HIS A 141 9.34 -16.28 9.40
C HIS A 141 9.35 -15.39 8.17
N VAL A 142 8.80 -14.18 8.30
CA VAL A 142 8.72 -13.22 7.19
C VAL A 142 10.02 -12.43 7.09
N LEU A 143 10.67 -12.48 5.93
CA LEU A 143 11.82 -11.65 5.58
C LEU A 143 11.41 -10.66 4.49
N ARG A 144 11.47 -9.36 4.82
CA ARG A 144 11.19 -8.26 3.88
C ARG A 144 12.46 -7.87 3.13
N LEU A 145 12.46 -8.08 1.83
CA LEU A 145 13.46 -7.60 0.89
C LEU A 145 13.05 -6.19 0.42
N ARG A 146 14.05 -5.34 0.17
CA ARG A 146 13.88 -3.99 -0.36
C ARG A 146 14.27 -3.92 -1.84
N GLN A 147 13.86 -2.86 -2.51
CA GLN A 147 14.46 -2.49 -3.79
C GLN A 147 15.97 -2.31 -3.66
N LEU A 148 16.70 -2.63 -4.72
CA LEU A 148 18.13 -2.39 -4.78
C LEU A 148 18.40 -0.90 -4.92
N SER A 149 19.44 -0.43 -4.25
CA SER A 149 19.97 0.92 -4.43
C SER A 149 20.59 1.07 -5.81
N ARG A 150 20.83 2.31 -6.22
CA ARG A 150 21.44 2.59 -7.51
C ARG A 150 22.85 2.00 -7.60
N GLU A 151 23.62 2.09 -6.53
CA GLU A 151 24.98 1.55 -6.43
C GLU A 151 24.97 0.01 -6.55
N GLU A 152 24.02 -0.65 -5.89
CA GLU A 152 23.84 -2.11 -5.99
C GLU A 152 23.43 -2.55 -7.40
N LEU A 153 22.54 -1.80 -8.05
CA LEU A 153 22.17 -2.05 -9.44
C LEU A 153 23.34 -1.85 -10.40
N ILE A 154 24.17 -0.83 -10.17
CA ILE A 154 25.38 -0.60 -10.97
C ILE A 154 26.33 -1.81 -10.87
N ASP A 155 26.51 -2.39 -9.69
CA ASP A 155 27.31 -3.61 -9.51
C ASP A 155 26.71 -4.83 -10.23
N VAL A 156 25.38 -5.02 -10.15
CA VAL A 156 24.68 -6.04 -10.94
C VAL A 156 24.88 -5.82 -12.45
N SER A 157 24.81 -4.57 -12.91
CA SER A 157 24.99 -4.21 -14.33
C SER A 157 26.41 -4.50 -14.81
N MET A 158 27.44 -4.15 -14.02
CA MET A 158 28.83 -4.44 -14.35
C MET A 158 29.10 -5.94 -14.44
N ARG A 159 28.53 -6.75 -13.52
CA ARG A 159 28.65 -8.21 -13.58
C ARG A 159 27.97 -8.79 -14.83
N GLY A 160 26.76 -8.32 -15.16
CA GLY A 160 26.07 -8.72 -16.38
C GLY A 160 26.82 -8.35 -17.66
N ALA A 161 27.46 -7.18 -17.70
CA ALA A 161 28.19 -6.72 -18.87
C ALA A 161 29.45 -7.57 -19.13
N ARG A 162 30.14 -7.98 -18.06
CA ARG A 162 31.27 -8.93 -18.14
C ARG A 162 30.83 -10.27 -18.70
N GLU A 163 29.71 -10.81 -18.24
CA GLU A 163 29.16 -12.08 -18.75
C GLU A 163 28.81 -11.99 -20.25
N LEU A 164 28.28 -10.86 -20.69
CA LEU A 164 27.96 -10.61 -22.10
C LEU A 164 29.19 -10.25 -22.96
N GLY A 165 30.37 -10.06 -22.35
CA GLY A 165 31.57 -9.59 -23.06
C GLY A 165 31.42 -8.21 -23.68
N VAL A 166 30.57 -7.34 -23.10
CA VAL A 166 30.34 -5.97 -23.59
C VAL A 166 30.93 -4.92 -22.67
N GLU A 167 31.57 -3.92 -23.26
CA GLU A 167 32.01 -2.72 -22.55
C GLU A 167 30.94 -1.63 -22.66
N LEU A 168 30.55 -1.09 -21.52
CA LEU A 168 29.68 0.09 -21.41
C LEU A 168 30.42 1.18 -20.63
N GLU A 169 30.12 2.43 -20.96
CA GLU A 169 30.61 3.57 -20.19
C GLU A 169 29.98 3.57 -18.78
N ALA A 170 30.70 4.15 -17.82
CA ALA A 170 30.22 4.23 -16.44
C ALA A 170 28.86 4.94 -16.32
N ASP A 171 28.61 5.95 -17.15
CA ASP A 171 27.35 6.69 -17.14
C ASP A 171 26.22 5.89 -17.81
N SER A 172 26.51 5.00 -18.76
CA SER A 172 25.53 4.05 -19.31
C SER A 172 25.03 3.09 -18.22
N HIS A 173 25.93 2.56 -17.38
CA HIS A 173 25.53 1.73 -16.23
C HIS A 173 24.64 2.50 -15.23
N LYS A 174 25.02 3.75 -14.90
CA LYS A 174 24.22 4.60 -14.00
C LYS A 174 22.84 4.91 -14.57
N MET A 175 22.74 5.04 -15.90
CA MET A 175 21.50 5.32 -16.58
C MET A 175 20.59 4.09 -16.61
N LEU A 176 21.10 2.92 -16.98
CA LEU A 176 20.36 1.66 -16.93
C LEU A 176 19.86 1.36 -15.50
N ALA A 177 20.69 1.61 -14.49
CA ALA A 177 20.30 1.47 -13.09
C ALA A 177 19.18 2.46 -12.67
N ALA A 178 19.20 3.70 -13.17
CA ALA A 178 18.14 4.67 -12.92
C ALA A 178 16.82 4.24 -13.58
N MET A 179 16.89 3.79 -14.84
CA MET A 179 15.75 3.30 -15.61
C MET A 179 15.12 2.05 -14.97
N ALA A 180 15.92 1.16 -14.40
CA ALA A 180 15.44 -0.07 -13.77
C ALA A 180 14.69 0.14 -12.44
N GLY A 181 14.80 1.32 -11.81
CA GLY A 181 13.96 1.68 -10.65
C GLY A 181 14.05 0.72 -9.46
N GLY A 182 15.22 0.11 -9.22
CA GLY A 182 15.44 -0.84 -8.11
C GLY A 182 15.22 -2.32 -8.45
N ASP A 183 14.83 -2.66 -9.68
CA ASP A 183 14.58 -4.03 -10.17
C ASP A 183 15.78 -4.57 -10.98
N ALA A 184 16.51 -5.56 -10.41
CA ALA A 184 17.65 -6.17 -11.10
C ALA A 184 17.27 -6.99 -12.35
N ARG A 185 16.08 -7.59 -12.40
CA ARG A 185 15.66 -8.35 -13.58
C ARG A 185 15.40 -7.41 -14.74
N THR A 186 14.70 -6.31 -14.48
CA THR A 186 14.49 -5.25 -15.48
C THR A 186 15.82 -4.67 -15.95
N LEU A 187 16.74 -4.37 -15.04
CA LEU A 187 18.10 -3.93 -15.37
C LEU A 187 18.81 -4.91 -16.33
N LEU A 188 18.79 -6.21 -16.02
CA LEU A 188 19.50 -7.21 -16.82
C LEU A 188 18.88 -7.39 -18.20
N ASN A 189 17.57 -7.27 -18.33
CA ASN A 189 16.90 -7.27 -19.63
C ASN A 189 17.29 -6.04 -20.47
N LEU A 190 17.35 -4.85 -19.86
CA LEU A 190 17.80 -3.63 -20.54
C LEU A 190 19.27 -3.74 -20.95
N LEU A 191 20.09 -4.37 -20.12
CA LEU A 191 21.50 -4.60 -20.40
C LEU A 191 21.69 -5.58 -21.56
N GLU A 192 20.93 -6.68 -21.58
CA GLU A 192 20.91 -7.65 -22.68
C GLU A 192 20.50 -6.98 -23.99
N TYR A 193 19.45 -6.16 -23.98
CA TYR A 193 19.06 -5.35 -25.15
C TYR A 193 20.15 -4.36 -25.57
N SER A 194 20.78 -3.67 -24.61
CA SER A 194 21.86 -2.71 -24.89
C SER A 194 23.08 -3.39 -25.52
N ALA A 195 23.34 -4.65 -25.16
CA ALA A 195 24.43 -5.44 -25.71
C ALA A 195 24.22 -5.84 -27.17
N GLU A 196 22.97 -5.94 -27.64
CA GLU A 196 22.63 -6.22 -29.03
C GLU A 196 22.81 -5.00 -29.95
N LEU A 197 22.86 -3.79 -29.39
CA LEU A 197 23.08 -2.57 -30.15
C LEU A 197 24.54 -2.44 -30.64
N PRO A 198 24.79 -1.77 -31.79
CA PRO A 198 26.14 -1.42 -32.23
C PRO A 198 26.91 -0.63 -31.15
N LYS A 199 28.24 -0.76 -31.11
CA LYS A 199 29.08 -0.15 -30.05
C LYS A 199 28.85 1.37 -29.94
N GLU A 200 28.66 2.03 -31.08
CA GLU A 200 28.44 3.48 -31.19
C GLU A 200 27.11 3.92 -30.54
N LYS A 201 26.14 3.00 -30.41
CA LYS A 201 24.83 3.26 -29.81
C LYS A 201 24.74 2.89 -28.32
N ARG A 202 25.85 2.47 -27.71
CA ARG A 202 25.91 2.10 -26.28
C ARG A 202 26.28 3.27 -25.36
N CYS A 203 26.43 4.45 -25.94
CA CYS A 203 26.61 5.71 -25.22
C CYS A 203 25.33 6.10 -24.46
N PRO A 204 25.41 6.85 -23.33
CA PRO A 204 24.24 7.21 -22.53
C PRO A 204 23.13 7.91 -23.32
N GLU A 205 23.49 8.87 -24.18
CA GLU A 205 22.55 9.63 -25.00
C GLU A 205 21.86 8.73 -26.02
N CYS A 206 22.65 7.87 -26.67
CA CYS A 206 22.21 6.92 -27.69
C CYS A 206 21.23 5.87 -27.12
N LEU A 207 21.53 5.36 -25.92
CA LEU A 207 20.70 4.40 -25.21
C LEU A 207 19.35 5.02 -24.83
N ARG A 208 19.29 6.32 -24.56
CA ARG A 208 18.04 7.00 -24.18
C ARG A 208 17.02 6.98 -25.31
N GLU A 209 17.50 7.12 -26.53
CA GLU A 209 16.67 7.13 -27.73
C GLU A 209 16.33 5.72 -28.22
N SER A 210 17.21 4.74 -27.92
CA SER A 210 17.09 3.39 -28.45
C SER A 210 16.37 2.42 -27.51
N LEU A 211 16.37 2.68 -26.20
CA LEU A 211 15.77 1.78 -25.23
C LEU A 211 14.23 1.87 -25.28
N PRO A 212 13.52 0.74 -25.19
CA PRO A 212 12.07 0.76 -25.10
C PRO A 212 11.63 1.56 -23.87
N GLU A 213 10.55 2.33 -24.01
CA GLU A 213 9.89 2.95 -22.86
C GLU A 213 9.59 1.87 -21.84
N ILE A 214 10.19 1.99 -20.66
CA ILE A 214 9.86 1.13 -19.55
C ILE A 214 8.45 1.54 -19.14
N LEU A 215 7.47 0.69 -19.44
CA LEU A 215 6.26 0.62 -18.66
C LEU A 215 6.72 0.36 -17.24
N VAL A 216 6.87 1.43 -16.46
CA VAL A 216 7.07 1.39 -15.02
C VAL A 216 5.87 0.60 -14.53
N ARG A 217 6.07 -0.71 -14.36
CA ARG A 217 5.15 -1.56 -13.61
C ARG A 217 5.35 -1.15 -12.17
N GLY A 218 4.82 0.03 -11.84
CA GLY A 218 4.56 0.41 -10.48
C GLY A 218 3.82 -0.75 -9.85
N ASP A 219 4.36 -1.20 -8.74
CA ASP A 219 3.87 -2.31 -7.95
C ASP A 219 2.42 -1.97 -7.55
N ARG A 220 1.46 -2.35 -8.41
CA ARG A 220 0.02 -2.13 -8.22
C ARG A 220 -0.48 -2.83 -6.96
N ASP A 221 0.32 -3.72 -6.37
CA ASP A 221 -0.06 -4.56 -5.24
C ASP A 221 0.87 -4.38 -4.01
N GLY A 222 0.78 -3.23 -3.34
CA GLY A 222 0.46 -3.32 -1.90
C GLY A 222 1.25 -2.50 -0.87
N ASP A 223 2.42 -1.93 -1.14
CA ASP A 223 3.19 -1.22 -0.09
C ASP A 223 3.61 0.22 -0.49
N SER A 224 4.22 0.41 -1.66
CA SER A 224 4.73 1.73 -2.09
C SER A 224 3.59 2.74 -2.29
N HIS A 225 2.46 2.32 -2.86
CA HIS A 225 1.32 3.21 -3.07
C HIS A 225 0.71 3.71 -1.76
N TYR A 226 0.65 2.87 -0.71
CA TYR A 226 0.15 3.31 0.60
C TYR A 226 1.11 4.28 1.26
N GLU A 227 2.42 4.09 1.14
CA GLU A 227 3.42 5.02 1.66
C GLU A 227 3.31 6.38 0.96
N LEU A 228 3.26 6.39 -0.39
CA LEU A 228 3.13 7.60 -1.20
C LEU A 228 1.82 8.34 -0.95
N VAL A 229 0.68 7.65 -0.93
CA VAL A 229 -0.61 8.30 -0.67
C VAL A 229 -0.73 8.78 0.77
N SER A 230 -0.10 8.09 1.72
CA SER A 230 -0.01 8.52 3.10
C SER A 230 0.87 9.76 3.24
N ALA A 231 1.96 9.85 2.48
CA ALA A 231 2.82 11.02 2.42
C ALA A 231 2.12 12.22 1.76
N LEU A 232 1.37 12.02 0.67
CA LEU A 232 0.51 13.03 0.05
C LEU A 232 -0.46 13.64 1.08
N ILE A 233 -1.22 12.79 1.79
CA ILE A 233 -2.22 13.26 2.74
C ILE A 233 -1.59 13.92 3.97
N LYS A 234 -0.43 13.41 4.44
CA LYS A 234 0.32 14.08 5.51
C LYS A 234 0.86 15.44 5.09
N SER A 235 1.29 15.60 3.84
CA SER A 235 1.76 16.87 3.29
C SER A 235 0.63 17.88 3.21
N ILE A 236 -0.55 17.46 2.71
CA ILE A 236 -1.77 18.28 2.73
C ILE A 236 -2.12 18.68 4.17
N ARG A 237 -2.18 17.73 5.10
CA ARG A 237 -2.46 17.99 6.53
C ARG A 237 -1.43 18.93 7.16
N GLY A 238 -0.16 18.78 6.80
CA GLY A 238 0.96 19.62 7.22
C GLY A 238 0.99 21.00 6.57
N SER A 239 0.10 21.26 5.61
CA SER A 239 0.04 22.49 4.83
C SER A 239 1.29 22.77 3.98
N ASP A 240 1.87 21.70 3.42
CA ASP A 240 2.99 21.75 2.50
C ASP A 240 2.51 21.44 1.06
N PRO A 241 2.25 22.46 0.23
CA PRO A 241 1.74 22.26 -1.13
C PRO A 241 2.80 21.66 -2.07
N ASP A 242 4.09 21.95 -1.86
CA ASP A 242 5.17 21.46 -2.70
C ASP A 242 5.35 19.95 -2.50
N ALA A 243 5.40 19.50 -1.24
CA ALA A 243 5.44 18.08 -0.92
C ALA A 243 4.17 17.34 -1.38
N ALA A 244 3.00 17.98 -1.26
CA ALA A 244 1.76 17.41 -1.76
C ALA A 244 1.80 17.20 -3.30
N LEU A 245 2.27 18.19 -4.06
CA LEU A 245 2.45 18.05 -5.51
C LEU A 245 3.48 16.98 -5.86
N TYR A 246 4.59 16.91 -5.14
CA TYR A 246 5.62 15.90 -5.37
C TYR A 246 5.06 14.47 -5.20
N TYR A 247 4.39 14.19 -4.07
CA TYR A 247 3.82 12.86 -3.84
C TYR A 247 2.63 12.56 -4.76
N LEU A 248 1.86 13.56 -5.17
CA LEU A 248 0.85 13.40 -6.22
C LEU A 248 1.49 12.97 -7.54
N ALA A 249 2.56 13.65 -7.98
CA ALA A 249 3.30 13.27 -9.18
C ALA A 249 3.87 11.84 -9.05
N CYS A 250 4.50 11.49 -7.92
CA CYS A 250 4.97 10.12 -7.70
C CYS A 250 3.87 9.07 -7.88
N LEU A 251 2.66 9.32 -7.36
CA LEU A 251 1.53 8.40 -7.53
C LEU A 251 1.13 8.28 -9.00
N LEU A 252 0.97 9.39 -9.71
CA LEU A 252 0.52 9.38 -11.11
C LEU A 252 1.57 8.77 -12.05
N GLU A 253 2.84 9.14 -11.92
CA GLU A 253 3.95 8.60 -12.71
C GLU A 253 4.19 7.11 -12.41
N SER A 254 3.84 6.65 -11.21
CA SER A 254 3.87 5.22 -10.87
C SER A 254 2.68 4.41 -11.44
N GLY A 255 1.74 5.06 -12.13
CA GLY A 255 0.58 4.41 -12.74
C GLY A 255 -0.56 4.08 -11.77
N GLU A 256 -0.63 4.78 -10.64
CA GLU A 256 -1.71 4.66 -9.66
C GLU A 256 -3.07 5.04 -10.28
N ASP A 257 -4.15 4.40 -9.80
CA ASP A 257 -5.51 4.75 -10.25
C ASP A 257 -5.86 6.20 -9.86
N PRO A 258 -6.12 7.12 -10.80
CA PRO A 258 -6.53 8.49 -10.50
C PRO A 258 -7.79 8.57 -9.63
N ARG A 259 -8.68 7.58 -9.75
CA ARG A 259 -9.89 7.49 -8.91
C ARG A 259 -9.52 7.21 -7.46
N PHE A 260 -8.47 6.43 -7.21
CA PHE A 260 -7.96 6.19 -5.87
C PHE A 260 -7.42 7.48 -5.25
N VAL A 261 -6.59 8.22 -5.99
CA VAL A 261 -6.02 9.49 -5.52
C VAL A 261 -7.10 10.52 -5.20
N THR A 262 -8.06 10.72 -6.11
CA THR A 262 -9.18 11.67 -5.90
C THR A 262 -10.07 11.29 -4.72
N ARG A 263 -10.35 9.99 -4.48
CA ARG A 263 -11.03 9.52 -3.25
C ARG A 263 -10.29 9.94 -1.98
N ARG A 264 -8.95 9.92 -2.00
CA ARG A 264 -8.13 10.33 -0.84
C ARG A 264 -8.17 11.84 -0.62
N LEU A 265 -8.20 12.64 -1.68
CA LEU A 265 -8.41 14.09 -1.60
C LEU A 265 -9.79 14.43 -1.00
N ILE A 266 -10.85 13.72 -1.41
CA ILE A 266 -12.21 13.88 -0.83
C ILE A 266 -12.22 13.62 0.68
N ILE A 267 -11.53 12.55 1.13
CA ILE A 267 -11.40 12.24 2.55
C ILE A 267 -10.66 13.36 3.28
N SER A 268 -9.52 13.82 2.75
CA SER A 268 -8.73 14.89 3.38
C SER A 268 -9.51 16.21 3.48
N ALA A 269 -10.31 16.53 2.46
CA ALA A 269 -11.19 17.70 2.48
C ALA A 269 -12.17 17.69 3.67
N SER A 270 -12.67 16.52 4.08
CA SER A 270 -13.59 16.40 5.21
C SER A 270 -12.90 16.16 6.56
N GLU A 271 -11.79 15.42 6.57
CA GLU A 271 -11.07 15.03 7.79
C GLU A 271 -10.08 16.11 8.25
N ASP A 272 -9.30 16.67 7.33
CA ASP A 272 -8.18 17.56 7.65
C ASP A 272 -8.56 19.04 7.53
N VAL A 273 -9.40 19.39 6.55
CA VAL A 273 -9.89 20.76 6.33
C VAL A 273 -11.24 20.98 7.04
N GLY A 274 -12.23 20.14 6.79
CA GLY A 274 -13.49 20.10 7.53
C GLY A 274 -14.24 21.45 7.51
N LEU A 275 -14.59 21.97 8.69
CA LEU A 275 -15.25 23.28 8.81
C LEU A 275 -14.28 24.47 8.75
N GLY A 276 -12.98 24.22 8.60
CA GLY A 276 -12.00 25.28 8.35
C GLY A 276 -12.25 25.99 7.02
N ASP A 277 -12.68 25.24 6.00
CA ASP A 277 -13.21 25.75 4.73
C ASP A 277 -14.32 24.81 4.25
N SER A 278 -15.58 25.27 4.32
CA SER A 278 -16.74 24.46 3.98
C SER A 278 -16.85 24.14 2.48
N SER A 279 -16.12 24.86 1.63
CA SER A 279 -16.09 24.61 0.18
C SER A 279 -15.12 23.51 -0.23
N ALA A 280 -14.26 23.03 0.69
CA ALA A 280 -13.19 22.10 0.35
C ALA A 280 -13.69 20.75 -0.17
N LEU A 281 -14.78 20.23 0.42
CA LEU A 281 -15.40 19.00 -0.07
C LEU A 281 -15.94 19.18 -1.50
N ASN A 282 -16.52 20.35 -1.81
CA ASN A 282 -17.03 20.62 -3.15
C ASN A 282 -15.90 20.68 -4.18
N HIS A 283 -14.77 21.31 -3.86
CA HIS A 283 -13.58 21.30 -4.72
C HIS A 283 -13.07 19.88 -4.97
N ALA A 284 -12.96 19.06 -3.92
CA ALA A 284 -12.50 17.68 -4.06
C ALA A 284 -13.48 16.79 -4.85
N MET A 285 -14.78 16.98 -4.69
CA MET A 285 -15.81 16.30 -5.48
C MET A 285 -15.79 16.73 -6.95
N ALA A 286 -15.66 18.03 -7.22
CA ALA A 286 -15.53 18.56 -8.57
C ALA A 286 -14.26 18.03 -9.26
N CYS A 287 -13.14 17.95 -8.53
CA CYS A 287 -11.92 17.31 -9.00
C CYS A 287 -12.14 15.86 -9.41
N HIS A 288 -12.80 15.07 -8.55
CA HIS A 288 -13.09 13.67 -8.86
C HIS A 288 -13.93 13.54 -10.14
N GLN A 289 -14.99 14.33 -10.28
CA GLN A 289 -15.83 14.36 -11.47
C GLN A 289 -15.06 14.81 -12.72
N ALA A 290 -14.21 15.82 -12.60
CA ALA A 290 -13.38 16.30 -13.70
C ALA A 290 -12.40 15.21 -14.18
N VAL A 291 -11.75 14.50 -13.25
CA VAL A 291 -10.84 13.39 -13.58
C VAL A 291 -11.57 12.25 -14.28
N GLU A 292 -12.78 11.89 -13.82
CA GLU A 292 -13.62 10.88 -14.48
C GLU A 292 -14.02 11.29 -15.89
N ALA A 293 -14.35 12.57 -16.10
CA ALA A 293 -14.82 13.08 -17.38
C ALA A 293 -13.69 13.29 -18.41
N ILE A 294 -12.51 13.74 -17.94
CA ILE A 294 -11.37 14.09 -18.80
C ILE A 294 -10.49 12.85 -19.07
N GLY A 295 -10.24 12.01 -18.05
CA GLY A 295 -9.26 10.93 -18.13
C GLY A 295 -7.81 11.42 -18.01
N MET A 296 -6.85 10.49 -18.12
CA MET A 296 -5.41 10.79 -18.13
C MET A 296 -4.89 10.91 -19.58
N PRO A 297 -3.86 11.73 -19.85
CA PRO A 297 -2.99 12.40 -18.88
C PRO A 297 -3.57 13.68 -18.24
N GLU A 298 -4.47 14.42 -18.88
CA GLU A 298 -4.90 15.76 -18.46
C GLU A 298 -5.60 15.81 -17.10
N GLY A 299 -6.08 14.68 -16.57
CA GLY A 299 -6.64 14.55 -15.23
C GLY A 299 -5.71 14.99 -14.10
N PHE A 300 -4.39 15.04 -14.31
CA PHE A 300 -3.45 15.57 -13.30
C PHE A 300 -3.72 17.05 -12.97
N ILE A 301 -4.25 17.83 -13.92
CA ILE A 301 -4.45 19.27 -13.78
C ILE A 301 -5.45 19.60 -12.65
N PRO A 302 -6.71 19.10 -12.66
CA PRO A 302 -7.63 19.32 -11.56
C PRO A 302 -7.16 18.68 -10.25
N MET A 303 -6.43 17.56 -10.29
CA MET A 303 -5.85 16.93 -9.09
C MET A 303 -4.80 17.82 -8.43
N ALA A 304 -3.88 18.40 -9.22
CA ALA A 304 -2.85 19.30 -8.72
C ALA A 304 -3.46 20.56 -8.11
N GLN A 305 -4.42 21.20 -8.80
CA GLN A 305 -5.14 22.35 -8.27
C GLN A 305 -5.79 22.03 -6.91
N THR A 306 -6.45 20.88 -6.81
CA THR A 306 -7.16 20.47 -5.61
C THR A 306 -6.21 20.13 -4.47
N ALA A 307 -5.11 19.41 -4.73
CA ALA A 307 -4.11 19.09 -3.72
C ALA A 307 -3.49 20.35 -3.12
N VAL A 308 -3.13 21.34 -3.96
CA VAL A 308 -2.61 22.63 -3.51
C VAL A 308 -3.66 23.40 -2.72
N TYR A 309 -4.89 23.48 -3.21
CA TYR A 309 -5.98 24.14 -2.52
C TYR A 309 -6.21 23.54 -1.11
N LEU A 310 -6.26 22.20 -1.00
CA LEU A 310 -6.43 21.53 0.29
C LEU A 310 -5.23 21.75 1.22
N ALA A 311 -4.01 21.78 0.69
CA ALA A 311 -2.80 22.07 1.45
C ALA A 311 -2.83 23.49 2.02
N LEU A 312 -3.30 24.48 1.25
CA LEU A 312 -3.40 25.88 1.68
C LEU A 312 -4.63 26.19 2.55
N ALA A 313 -5.67 25.35 2.52
CA ALA A 313 -6.90 25.59 3.26
C ALA A 313 -6.70 25.56 4.79
N PRO A 314 -7.44 26.37 5.58
CA PRO A 314 -7.42 26.30 7.04
C PRO A 314 -7.79 24.90 7.55
N LYS A 315 -6.98 24.34 8.46
CA LYS A 315 -7.16 22.96 8.94
C LYS A 315 -8.10 22.88 10.14
N SER A 316 -9.20 22.13 10.00
CA SER A 316 -10.04 21.76 11.13
C SER A 316 -10.56 20.33 11.04
N ASN A 317 -10.04 19.47 11.91
CA ASN A 317 -10.52 18.10 12.10
C ASN A 317 -11.59 17.97 13.20
N SER A 318 -12.22 19.07 13.61
CA SER A 318 -13.14 19.13 14.76
C SER A 318 -14.36 18.22 14.57
N THR A 319 -14.93 18.17 13.36
CA THR A 319 -16.09 17.32 13.02
C THR A 319 -15.70 15.84 13.01
N TYR A 320 -14.55 15.51 12.43
CA TYR A 320 -13.99 14.15 12.45
C TYR A 320 -13.76 13.66 13.89
N ALA A 321 -13.08 14.47 14.71
CA ALA A 321 -12.80 14.16 16.10
C ALA A 321 -14.09 14.04 16.93
N ALA A 322 -15.10 14.88 16.66
CA ALA A 322 -16.39 14.82 17.33
C ALA A 322 -17.11 13.50 17.09
N TYR A 323 -17.15 13.05 15.83
CA TYR A 323 -17.74 11.75 15.51
C TYR A 323 -16.98 10.60 16.17
N ARG A 324 -15.64 10.62 16.17
CA ARG A 324 -14.83 9.61 16.86
C ARG A 324 -15.10 9.55 18.36
N THR A 325 -15.29 10.70 18.99
CA THR A 325 -15.63 10.80 20.42
C THR A 325 -17.02 10.22 20.70
N ALA A 326 -18.03 10.58 19.89
CA ALA A 326 -19.37 10.01 20.00
C ALA A 326 -19.40 8.49 19.71
N GLN A 327 -18.64 8.04 18.72
CA GLN A 327 -18.50 6.62 18.38
C GLN A 327 -17.88 5.84 19.53
N LYS A 328 -16.86 6.40 20.21
CA LYS A 328 -16.24 5.79 21.38
C LYS A 328 -17.25 5.64 22.53
N GLU A 329 -18.02 6.69 22.82
CA GLU A 329 -19.07 6.67 23.85
C GLU A 329 -20.07 5.53 23.65
N VAL A 330 -20.57 5.37 22.42
CA VAL A 330 -21.53 4.31 22.09
C VAL A 330 -20.90 2.92 22.19
N ARG A 331 -19.62 2.76 21.85
CA ARG A 331 -18.92 1.47 21.95
C ARG A 331 -18.67 1.05 23.40
N GLU A 332 -18.37 2.01 24.27
CA GLU A 332 -18.02 1.73 25.67
C GLU A 332 -19.26 1.59 26.55
N ASN A 333 -20.28 2.44 26.35
CA ASN A 333 -21.44 2.53 27.24
C ASN A 333 -22.75 2.04 26.60
N GLY A 334 -22.71 1.65 25.33
CA GLY A 334 -23.90 1.31 24.54
C GLY A 334 -24.71 2.55 24.11
N PRO A 335 -25.64 2.38 23.16
CA PRO A 335 -26.55 3.45 22.76
C PRO A 335 -27.60 3.72 23.85
N MET A 336 -27.70 4.97 24.31
CA MET A 336 -28.72 5.41 25.26
C MET A 336 -30.10 5.56 24.57
N PRO A 337 -31.20 5.37 25.30
CA PRO A 337 -32.55 5.50 24.73
C PRO A 337 -32.82 6.96 24.30
N VAL A 338 -33.53 7.11 23.17
CA VAL A 338 -33.96 8.43 22.68
C VAL A 338 -34.96 9.04 23.67
N PRO A 339 -34.81 10.32 24.08
CA PRO A 339 -35.79 11.01 24.93
C PRO A 339 -37.21 10.98 24.36
N LEU A 340 -38.23 10.86 25.22
CA LEU A 340 -39.63 10.70 24.78
C LEU A 340 -40.10 11.85 23.88
N HIS A 341 -39.71 13.09 24.20
CA HIS A 341 -40.09 14.28 23.41
C HIS A 341 -39.47 14.29 22.01
N LEU A 342 -38.42 13.50 21.74
CA LEU A 342 -37.83 13.36 20.41
C LEU A 342 -38.32 12.13 19.64
N ARG A 343 -39.13 11.26 20.27
CA ARG A 343 -39.67 10.08 19.60
C ARG A 343 -40.86 10.43 18.71
N ASN A 344 -40.95 9.79 17.55
CA ASN A 344 -42.11 9.92 16.68
C ASN A 344 -43.30 9.12 17.23
N ALA A 345 -44.47 9.76 17.29
CA ALA A 345 -45.71 9.15 17.76
C ALA A 345 -46.66 8.88 16.58
N THR A 346 -46.38 7.83 15.81
CA THR A 346 -47.14 7.48 14.61
C THR A 346 -48.40 6.67 14.90
N THR A 347 -48.44 5.90 16.00
CA THR A 347 -49.62 5.12 16.42
C THR A 347 -50.36 5.75 17.60
N SER A 348 -51.62 5.36 17.82
CA SER A 348 -52.40 5.76 19.00
C SER A 348 -51.73 5.34 20.31
N LEU A 349 -51.23 4.10 20.37
CA LEU A 349 -50.54 3.56 21.53
C LEU A 349 -49.25 4.33 21.86
N GLN A 350 -48.48 4.77 20.86
CA GLN A 350 -47.28 5.58 21.07
C GLN A 350 -47.59 6.97 21.64
N ARG A 351 -48.72 7.57 21.25
CA ARG A 351 -49.20 8.84 21.82
C ARG A 351 -49.60 8.67 23.29
N GLU A 352 -50.25 7.56 23.63
CA GLU A 352 -50.58 7.20 25.02
C GLU A 352 -49.32 6.99 25.87
N TRP A 353 -48.27 6.39 25.30
CA TRP A 353 -46.94 6.25 25.93
C TRP A 353 -46.13 7.56 25.99
N GLY A 354 -46.70 8.68 25.56
CA GLY A 354 -46.10 10.01 25.68
C GLY A 354 -45.01 10.31 24.65
N TYR A 355 -44.95 9.59 23.53
CA TYR A 355 -43.98 9.89 22.47
C TYR A 355 -44.29 11.25 21.84
N GLY A 356 -43.26 12.05 21.58
CA GLY A 356 -43.37 13.40 21.05
C GLY A 356 -43.99 14.42 22.01
N ARG A 357 -44.44 13.99 23.20
CA ARG A 357 -45.03 14.88 24.19
C ARG A 357 -43.97 15.83 24.74
N GLY A 358 -44.24 17.12 24.70
CA GLY A 358 -43.31 18.15 25.17
C GLY A 358 -42.22 18.53 24.16
N TYR A 359 -42.28 18.05 22.92
CA TYR A 359 -41.36 18.49 21.88
C TYR A 359 -41.51 19.99 21.61
N LEU A 360 -40.43 20.74 21.73
CA LEU A 360 -40.40 22.16 21.36
C LEU A 360 -39.99 22.26 19.90
N TYR A 361 -40.94 22.53 18.99
CA TYR A 361 -40.63 22.67 17.57
C TYR A 361 -39.88 23.98 17.29
N PRO A 362 -38.59 23.97 16.88
CA PRO A 362 -37.75 25.17 16.90
C PRO A 362 -38.29 26.36 16.09
N HIS A 363 -38.94 26.12 14.95
CA HIS A 363 -39.51 27.18 14.10
C HIS A 363 -40.62 28.00 14.77
N ASN A 364 -41.23 27.49 15.84
CA ASN A 364 -42.22 28.23 16.63
C ASN A 364 -41.59 29.18 17.65
N PHE A 365 -40.26 29.14 17.83
CA PHE A 365 -39.54 29.97 18.79
C PHE A 365 -38.76 31.06 18.07
N PRO A 366 -38.49 32.20 18.75
CA PRO A 366 -37.66 33.27 18.19
C PRO A 366 -36.33 32.75 17.64
N LYS A 367 -35.94 33.26 16.47
CA LYS A 367 -34.73 32.83 15.72
C LYS A 367 -34.70 31.35 15.35
N SER A 368 -35.85 30.68 15.34
CA SER A 368 -35.98 29.24 15.04
C SER A 368 -35.16 28.36 15.99
N TRP A 369 -35.04 28.74 17.26
CA TRP A 369 -34.25 28.02 18.27
C TRP A 369 -35.06 27.77 19.54
N ALA A 370 -35.12 26.52 19.99
CA ALA A 370 -35.80 26.13 21.21
C ALA A 370 -34.80 25.72 22.30
N ASP A 371 -35.00 26.21 23.52
CA ASP A 371 -34.23 25.79 24.68
C ASP A 371 -34.73 24.43 25.20
N GLN A 372 -34.19 23.35 24.65
CA GLN A 372 -34.45 21.98 25.11
C GLN A 372 -33.18 21.14 24.97
N ASP A 373 -33.06 20.11 25.81
CA ASP A 373 -31.98 19.14 25.66
C ASP A 373 -32.34 18.11 24.58
N TYR A 374 -31.37 17.85 23.70
CA TYR A 374 -31.50 16.86 22.62
C TYR A 374 -30.75 15.56 22.92
N LEU A 375 -29.80 15.60 23.86
CA LEU A 375 -29.13 14.40 24.33
C LEU A 375 -30.01 13.66 25.34
N PRO A 376 -29.86 12.33 25.46
CA PRO A 376 -30.35 11.55 26.59
C PRO A 376 -29.92 12.18 27.92
N SER A 377 -30.77 12.07 28.95
CA SER A 377 -30.54 12.63 30.29
C SER A 377 -29.17 12.30 30.87
N GLU A 378 -28.71 11.08 30.63
CA GLU A 378 -27.44 10.50 31.07
C GLU A 378 -26.22 11.14 30.40
N LEU A 379 -26.43 11.79 29.26
CA LEU A 379 -25.41 12.46 28.46
C LEU A 379 -25.54 13.99 28.47
N VAL A 380 -26.54 14.54 29.16
CA VAL A 380 -26.67 16.00 29.32
C VAL A 380 -25.39 16.56 29.95
N GLY A 381 -24.89 17.66 29.38
CA GLY A 381 -23.62 18.28 29.79
C GLY A 381 -22.38 17.74 29.08
N ARG A 382 -22.44 16.55 28.44
CA ARG A 382 -21.34 16.06 27.61
C ARG A 382 -21.24 16.88 26.32
N LYS A 383 -20.00 17.11 25.88
CA LYS A 383 -19.68 17.78 24.62
C LYS A 383 -18.89 16.81 23.75
N PHE A 384 -19.39 16.53 22.56
CA PHE A 384 -18.67 15.73 21.56
C PHE A 384 -17.95 16.62 20.56
N TYR A 385 -18.58 17.72 20.16
CA TYR A 385 -18.01 18.66 19.21
C TYR A 385 -17.23 19.76 19.93
N HIS A 386 -15.90 19.72 19.74
CA HIS A 386 -14.94 20.70 20.23
C HIS A 386 -14.42 21.50 19.04
N PRO A 387 -15.01 22.68 18.76
CA PRO A 387 -14.66 23.42 17.58
C PRO A 387 -13.28 24.06 17.68
N LYS A 388 -12.65 24.31 16.54
CA LYS A 388 -11.40 25.06 16.45
C LYS A 388 -11.66 26.50 16.07
N GLU A 389 -10.66 27.35 16.30
CA GLU A 389 -10.67 28.76 15.93
C GLU A 389 -10.01 28.97 14.56
N GLN A 390 -10.36 28.12 13.59
CA GLN A 390 -9.72 28.07 12.27
C GLN A 390 -10.75 28.37 11.18
N GLY A 391 -10.38 29.26 10.25
CA GLY A 391 -11.15 29.58 9.05
C GLY A 391 -12.63 29.91 9.32
N GLU A 392 -13.52 29.30 8.54
CA GLU A 392 -14.97 29.58 8.58
C GLU A 392 -15.67 29.05 9.83
N GLU A 393 -15.04 28.11 10.55
CA GLU A 393 -15.62 27.47 11.72
C GLU A 393 -16.00 28.49 12.80
N LEU A 394 -15.18 29.53 12.99
CA LEU A 394 -15.46 30.63 13.90
C LEU A 394 -16.78 31.34 13.60
N LYS A 395 -17.05 31.59 12.31
CA LYS A 395 -18.28 32.24 11.84
C LYS A 395 -19.48 31.33 12.01
N LEU A 396 -19.33 30.03 11.79
CA LEU A 396 -20.41 29.06 12.04
C LEU A 396 -20.75 28.99 13.54
N LEU A 397 -19.74 29.05 14.41
CA LEU A 397 -19.94 29.02 15.85
C LEU A 397 -20.64 30.25 16.41
N SER A 398 -20.50 31.42 15.79
CA SER A 398 -21.14 32.64 16.29
C SER A 398 -22.67 32.50 16.34
N TRP A 399 -23.25 31.72 15.42
CA TRP A 399 -24.68 31.41 15.42
C TRP A 399 -25.12 30.67 16.69
N ILE A 400 -24.36 29.67 17.15
CA ILE A 400 -24.72 28.89 18.35
C ILE A 400 -24.34 29.65 19.64
N LYS A 401 -23.24 30.42 19.62
CA LYS A 401 -22.78 31.20 20.79
C LYS A 401 -23.81 32.23 21.25
N GLN A 402 -24.64 32.78 20.35
CA GLN A 402 -25.66 33.76 20.72
C GLN A 402 -26.76 33.18 21.63
N PHE A 403 -26.99 31.87 21.59
CA PHE A 403 -27.99 31.19 22.41
C PHE A 403 -27.41 30.63 23.72
N LYS A 404 -26.14 30.22 23.72
CA LYS A 404 -25.44 29.73 24.93
C LYS A 404 -25.20 30.80 26.00
N ARG A 405 -25.34 32.09 25.67
CA ARG A 405 -25.28 33.20 26.63
C ARG A 405 -26.59 33.40 27.43
N GLN A 406 -27.67 32.70 27.04
CA GLN A 406 -29.00 32.82 27.67
C GLN A 406 -29.34 31.65 28.61
N ARG A 407 -28.53 30.58 28.62
CA ARG A 407 -28.49 29.54 29.67
C ARG A 407 -27.41 29.90 30.67
#